data_AF-A0A8X6MYV3-F1
#
_entry.id   AF-A0A8X6MYV3-F1
#
_cell.length_a   1.000
_cell.length_b   1.000
_cell.length_c   1.000
_cell.angle_alpha   90.00
_cell.angle_beta   90.00
_cell.angle_gamma   90.00
#
_symmetry.space_group_name_H-M   'P 1'
#
loop_
_entity.id
_entity.type
_entity.pdbx_description
1 polymer ?
#
loop_
_entity_poly.entity_id
_entity_poly.type
_entity_poly.pdbx_seq_one_letter_code
_entity_poly.pdbx_strand_id
1 'polypeptide(L)'
;MHRSKLFFDQKSISQANLTNLRNIVGTSDEVLRGLKALGNEATSRDPWLIQLLLQKLDPETRRLWSVKTSDVELPTWEEFLEFLNTRCSTLEFMIYDE
;
A
#
# COMPACT_ATOMS: atom_id res chain seq x y z
N MET A 1 -14.27 -14.62 -2.95
CA MET A 1 -15.15 -13.54 -2.43
C MET A 1 -14.80 -13.06 -1.02
N HIS A 2 -14.37 -13.91 -0.08
CA HIS A 2 -14.07 -13.47 1.30
C HIS A 2 -12.82 -12.55 1.40
N ARG A 3 -11.80 -12.79 0.55
CA ARG A 3 -10.51 -12.05 0.61
C ARG A 3 -10.58 -10.62 0.05
N SER A 4 -11.45 -10.35 -0.91
CA SER A 4 -11.64 -8.99 -1.43
C SER A 4 -12.26 -8.07 -0.37
N LYS A 5 -13.14 -8.58 0.50
CA LYS A 5 -13.69 -7.81 1.63
C LYS A 5 -12.60 -7.35 2.61
N LEU A 6 -11.64 -8.21 2.92
CA LEU A 6 -10.53 -7.87 3.82
C LEU A 6 -9.70 -6.67 3.32
N PHE A 7 -9.54 -6.54 2.00
CA PHE A 7 -8.88 -5.39 1.40
C PHE A 7 -9.69 -4.10 1.60
N PHE A 8 -11.00 -4.14 1.35
CA PHE A 8 -11.87 -2.97 1.48
C PHE A 8 -12.11 -2.56 2.94
N ASP A 9 -12.14 -3.50 3.88
CA ASP A 9 -12.46 -3.25 5.29
C ASP A 9 -11.26 -2.78 6.14
N GLN A 10 -10.06 -2.65 5.53
CA GLN A 10 -8.89 -2.10 6.22
C GLN A 10 -9.18 -0.70 6.77
N LYS A 11 -8.87 -0.47 8.05
CA LYS A 11 -9.05 0.84 8.69
C LYS A 11 -8.08 1.86 8.10
N SER A 12 -8.59 3.05 7.79
CA SER A 12 -7.76 4.19 7.40
C SER A 12 -6.91 4.66 8.57
N ILE A 13 -5.67 5.04 8.28
CA ILE A 13 -4.73 5.58 9.24
C ILE A 13 -4.69 7.10 9.06
N SER A 14 -4.86 7.84 10.15
CA SER A 14 -4.84 9.32 10.16
C SER A 14 -3.47 9.92 10.49
N GLN A 15 -2.56 9.16 11.10
CA GLN A 15 -1.21 9.58 11.47
C GLN A 15 -0.20 8.48 11.19
N ALA A 16 1.03 8.85 10.82
CA ALA A 16 2.09 7.89 10.55
C ALA A 16 2.30 6.95 11.75
N ASN A 17 2.04 5.66 11.54
CA ASN A 17 2.19 4.62 12.56
C ASN A 17 2.73 3.35 11.90
N LEU A 18 3.91 2.91 12.34
CA LEU A 18 4.63 1.78 11.75
C LEU A 18 3.81 0.49 11.77
N THR A 19 3.23 0.14 12.92
CA THR A 19 2.44 -1.08 13.09
C THR A 19 1.22 -1.10 12.17
N ASN A 20 0.50 0.01 12.10
CA ASN A 20 -0.69 0.12 11.26
C ASN A 20 -0.32 0.08 9.76
N LEU A 21 0.76 0.76 9.36
CA LEU A 21 1.22 0.75 7.97
C LEU A 21 1.67 -0.65 7.55
N ARG A 22 2.43 -1.36 8.40
CA ARG A 22 2.82 -2.76 8.16
C ARG A 22 1.61 -3.69 8.00
N ASN A 23 0.57 -3.51 8.83
CA ASN A 23 -0.65 -4.30 8.71
C ASN A 23 -1.38 -4.05 7.38
N ILE A 24 -1.45 -2.80 6.93
CA ILE A 24 -2.02 -2.45 5.62
C ILE A 24 -1.21 -3.11 4.50
N VAL A 25 0.13 -2.98 4.52
CA VAL A 25 1.01 -3.58 3.51
C VAL A 25 0.85 -5.10 3.47
N GLY A 26 0.98 -5.77 4.61
CA GLY A 26 0.92 -7.22 4.70
C GLY A 26 -0.42 -7.79 4.24
N THR A 27 -1.52 -7.20 4.68
CA THR A 27 -2.87 -7.62 4.26
C THR A 27 -3.09 -7.41 2.76
N SER A 28 -2.62 -6.28 2.21
CA SER A 28 -2.79 -5.95 0.80
C SER A 28 -1.98 -6.88 -0.11
N ASP A 29 -0.74 -7.17 0.27
CA ASP A 29 0.15 -8.09 -0.42
C ASP A 29 -0.38 -9.54 -0.37
N GLU A 30 -0.91 -9.99 0.78
CA GLU A 30 -1.56 -11.30 0.89
C GLU A 30 -2.79 -11.43 -0.02
N VAL A 31 -3.68 -10.43 0.00
CA VAL A 31 -4.88 -10.44 -0.84
C VAL A 31 -4.50 -10.48 -2.32
N LEU A 32 -3.50 -9.70 -2.73
CA LEU A 32 -3.13 -9.61 -4.14
C LEU A 32 -2.33 -10.80 -4.63
N ARG A 33 -1.48 -11.42 -3.80
CA ARG A 33 -0.92 -12.74 -4.11
C ARG A 33 -2.02 -13.78 -4.29
N GLY A 34 -3.05 -13.74 -3.45
CA GLY A 34 -4.24 -14.57 -3.61
C GLY A 34 -5.01 -14.31 -4.90
N LEU A 35 -5.11 -13.06 -5.34
CA LEU A 35 -5.76 -12.68 -6.60
C LEU A 35 -4.91 -13.06 -7.83
N LYS A 36 -3.59 -12.84 -7.80
CA LYS A 36 -2.66 -13.29 -8.85
C LYS A 36 -2.73 -14.80 -9.07
N ALA A 37 -2.81 -15.59 -7.99
CA ALA A 37 -2.94 -17.04 -8.06
C ALA A 37 -4.24 -17.51 -8.74
N LEU A 38 -5.27 -16.66 -8.81
CA LEU A 38 -6.55 -16.95 -9.48
C LEU A 38 -6.54 -16.53 -10.97
N GLY A 39 -5.50 -15.83 -11.44
CA GLY A 39 -5.31 -15.44 -12.84
C GLY A 39 -4.79 -14.01 -13.03
N ASN A 40 -4.03 -13.80 -14.11
CA ASN A 40 -3.36 -12.52 -14.44
C ASN A 40 -4.33 -11.37 -14.80
N GLU A 41 -5.63 -11.63 -15.01
CA GLU A 41 -6.58 -10.55 -15.28
C GLU A 41 -6.82 -9.64 -14.06
N ALA A 42 -6.56 -10.13 -12.85
CA ALA A 42 -6.69 -9.35 -11.63
C ALA A 42 -5.63 -8.23 -11.50
N THR A 43 -4.43 -8.44 -12.06
CA THR A 43 -3.30 -7.49 -12.08
C THR A 43 -3.42 -6.38 -13.11
N SER A 44 -4.36 -6.46 -14.05
CA SER A 44 -4.60 -5.36 -14.99
C SER A 44 -5.20 -4.09 -14.34
N ARG A 45 -5.51 -4.15 -13.03
CA ARG A 45 -6.24 -3.11 -12.27
C ARG A 45 -5.37 -2.35 -11.28
N ASP A 46 -4.04 -2.43 -11.41
CA ASP A 46 -3.07 -1.83 -10.50
C ASP A 46 -3.36 -0.36 -10.12
N PRO A 47 -3.71 0.56 -11.07
CA PRO A 47 -3.97 1.96 -10.73
C PRO A 47 -5.15 2.14 -9.76
N TRP A 48 -6.21 1.34 -9.92
CA TRP A 48 -7.40 1.41 -9.07
C TRP A 48 -7.13 0.85 -7.68
N LEU A 49 -6.36 -0.22 -7.59
CA LEU A 49 -5.96 -0.83 -6.32
C LEU A 49 -5.07 0.13 -5.52
N ILE A 50 -4.12 0.79 -6.19
CA ILE A 50 -3.25 1.81 -5.58
C ILE A 50 -4.12 2.94 -5.03
N GLN A 51 -5.05 3.47 -5.81
CA GLN A 51 -5.92 4.57 -5.39
C GLN A 51 -6.80 4.21 -4.18
N LEU A 52 -7.34 2.99 -4.15
CA LEU A 52 -8.13 2.49 -3.00
C LEU A 52 -7.31 2.43 -1.72
N LEU A 53 -6.05 2.02 -1.82
CA LEU A 53 -5.15 2.00 -0.67
C LEU A 53 -4.67 3.37 -0.25
N LEU A 54 -4.39 4.27 -1.19
CA LEU A 54 -4.01 5.63 -0.86
C LEU A 54 -5.04 6.29 0.07
N GLN A 55 -6.34 6.03 -0.14
CA GLN A 55 -7.39 6.52 0.77
C GLN A 55 -7.30 6.01 2.21
N LYS A 56 -6.57 4.92 2.45
CA LYS A 56 -6.36 4.31 3.76
C LYS A 56 -5.05 4.76 4.44
N LEU A 57 -4.16 5.42 3.70
CA LEU A 57 -2.86 5.87 4.21
C LEU A 57 -2.97 7.26 4.84
N ASP A 58 -2.02 7.62 5.70
CA ASP A 58 -1.94 8.96 6.28
C ASP A 58 -1.58 10.03 5.22
N PRO A 59 -1.88 11.32 5.47
CA PRO A 59 -1.62 12.39 4.51
C PRO A 59 -0.17 12.50 4.04
N GLU A 60 0.80 12.26 4.91
CA GLU A 60 2.21 12.40 4.57
C GLU A 60 2.67 11.26 3.66
N THR A 61 2.26 10.03 3.97
CA THR A 61 2.56 8.88 3.11
C THR A 61 1.93 9.04 1.71
N ARG A 62 0.71 9.58 1.61
CA ARG A 62 0.09 9.90 0.30
C ARG A 62 0.89 10.97 -0.46
N ARG A 63 1.34 12.01 0.23
CA ARG A 63 2.13 13.09 -0.37
C ARG A 63 3.45 12.56 -0.91
N LEU A 64 4.17 11.74 -0.14
CA LEU A 64 5.43 11.12 -0.55
C LEU A 64 5.25 10.22 -1.78
N TRP A 65 4.16 9.46 -1.85
CA TRP A 65 3.84 8.66 -3.05
C TRP A 65 3.62 9.54 -4.28
N SER A 66 2.85 10.62 -4.16
CA SER A 66 2.59 11.56 -5.26
C SER A 66 3.87 12.22 -5.77
N VAL A 67 4.84 12.49 -4.90
CA VAL A 67 6.16 13.02 -5.30
C VAL A 67 6.98 11.95 -6.01
N LYS A 68 6.99 10.71 -5.51
CA LYS A 68 7.74 9.60 -6.14
C LYS A 68 7.21 9.26 -7.54
N THR A 69 5.92 9.48 -7.78
CA THR A 69 5.23 9.11 -9.03
C THR A 69 4.92 10.30 -9.93
N SER A 70 5.49 11.48 -9.69
CA SER A 70 5.23 12.68 -10.49
C SER A 70 5.54 12.50 -11.98
N ASP A 71 6.55 11.70 -12.29
CA ASP A 71 7.03 11.45 -13.66
C ASP A 71 6.72 10.03 -14.15
N VAL A 72 5.89 9.28 -13.43
CA VAL A 72 5.53 7.89 -13.75
C VAL A 72 4.08 7.86 -14.24
N GLU A 73 3.85 7.58 -15.52
CA GLU A 73 2.50 7.56 -16.12
C GLU A 73 1.60 6.46 -15.53
N LEU A 74 2.16 5.27 -15.27
CA LEU A 74 1.41 4.10 -14.80
C LEU A 74 2.24 3.31 -13.78
N PRO A 75 2.22 3.70 -12.48
CA PRO A 75 2.90 2.95 -11.46
C PRO A 75 2.25 1.57 -11.29
N THR A 76 3.10 0.56 -11.20
CA THR A 76 2.70 -0.83 -10.95
C THR A 76 2.42 -1.05 -9.47
N TRP A 77 1.67 -2.11 -9.18
CA TRP A 77 1.41 -2.50 -7.81
C TRP A 77 2.69 -2.85 -7.02
N GLU A 78 3.67 -3.45 -7.69
CA GLU A 78 4.94 -3.86 -7.09
C GLU A 78 5.76 -2.64 -6.63
N GLU A 79 5.83 -1.60 -7.47
CA GLU A 79 6.48 -0.33 -7.10
C GLU A 79 5.78 0.36 -5.92
N PHE A 80 4.46 0.23 -5.83
CA PHE A 80 3.69 0.76 -4.72
C PHE A 80 3.98 0.00 -3.41
N LEU A 81 4.01 -1.33 -3.44
CA LEU A 81 4.39 -2.13 -2.27
C LEU A 81 5.83 -1.85 -1.82
N GLU A 82 6.76 -1.74 -2.77
CA GLU A 82 8.14 -1.39 -2.46
C GLU A 82 8.23 -0.04 -1.76
N PHE A 83 7.52 0.98 -2.28
CA PHE A 83 7.42 2.28 -1.64
C PHE A 83 6.91 2.19 -0.19
N LEU A 84 5.82 1.44 0.06
CA LEU A 84 5.26 1.32 1.40
C LEU A 84 6.19 0.57 2.36
N ASN A 85 6.94 -0.42 1.87
CA ASN A 85 7.96 -1.10 2.64
C ASN A 85 9.11 -0.15 3.01
N THR A 86 9.59 0.66 2.06
CA THR A 86 10.58 1.70 2.34
C THR A 86 10.06 2.67 3.40
N ARG A 87 8.79 3.09 3.31
CA ARG A 87 8.17 3.97 4.30
C ARG A 87 8.14 3.34 5.68
N CYS A 88 7.83 2.04 5.79
CA CYS A 88 7.91 1.31 7.06
C CYS A 88 9.32 1.33 7.63
N SER A 89 10.34 1.02 6.82
CA SER A 89 11.74 1.04 7.27
C SER A 89 12.20 2.43 7.73
N THR A 90 11.78 3.49 7.04
CA THR A 90 12.08 4.88 7.47
C THR A 90 11.44 5.20 8.81
N LEU A 91 10.17 4.84 9.02
CA LEU A 91 9.49 5.06 10.30
C LEU A 91 10.13 4.24 11.43
N GLU A 92 10.57 3.02 11.14
CA GLU A 92 11.29 2.18 12.08
C GLU A 92 12.61 2.81 12.50
N PHE A 93 13.42 3.30 11.55
CA PHE A 93 14.66 4.00 11.84
C PHE A 93 14.43 5.24 12.72
N MET A 94 13.40 6.04 12.43
CA MET A 94 13.05 7.23 13.21
C MET A 94 12.67 6.91 14.67
N ILE A 95 12.07 5.74 14.94
CA ILE A 95 11.71 5.32 16.30
C ILE A 95 12.95 4.89 17.10
N TYR A 96 13.98 4.36 16.43
CA TYR A 96 15.21 3.91 17.09
C TYR A 96 16.25 5.02 17.30
N ASP A 97 16.10 6.16 16.60
CA ASP A 97 16.97 7.34 16.70
C ASP A 97 16.47 8.37 17.74
N GLU A 98 15.40 8.04 18.48
CA GLU A 98 14.75 8.85 19.53
C GLU A 98 14.96 8.20 20.92
#